data_AF-A0A973B3I4-F1
#
_entry.id   AF-A0A973B3I4-F1
#
_cell.length_a   1.000
_cell.length_b   1.000
_cell.length_c   1.000
_cell.angle_alpha   90.00
_cell.angle_beta   90.00
_cell.angle_gamma   90.00
#
_symmetry.space_group_name_H-M   'P 1'
#
loop_
_entity.id
_entity.type
_entity.pdbx_description
1 polymer ?
#
loop_
_entity_poly.entity_id
_entity_poly.type
_entity_poly.pdbx_seq_one_letter_code
_entity_poly.pdbx_strand_id
1 'polypeptide(L)'
;MKLFTNKIGILSIALAMTVTSCNKEFLNAVPELDLSDATVFNTPARVLSQVNGLYGSAKSGSLFGGRYLIYNDIRGEDWVNRTTNSVTGYSTYQGNQDPSDSYLASFWVVGYSTINRANLFLEGLAA
;
A
#
# COMPACT_ATOMS: atom_id res chain seq x y z
N MET A 1 -33.33 61.48 12.64
CA MET A 1 -33.83 60.11 12.34
C MET A 1 -32.92 59.34 11.38
N LYS A 2 -32.53 59.89 10.21
CA LYS A 2 -31.66 59.21 9.21
C LYS A 2 -30.32 58.67 9.76
N LEU A 3 -29.68 59.39 10.69
CA LEU A 3 -28.43 58.97 11.33
C LEU A 3 -28.56 57.72 12.22
N PHE A 4 -29.73 57.50 12.84
CA PHE A 4 -29.97 56.30 13.66
C PHE A 4 -30.28 55.08 12.78
N THR A 5 -31.04 55.26 11.69
CA THR A 5 -31.33 54.19 10.72
C THR A 5 -30.07 53.69 10.02
N ASN A 6 -29.13 54.59 9.66
CA ASN A 6 -27.84 54.19 9.06
C ASN A 6 -26.96 53.39 10.03
N LYS A 7 -26.95 53.75 11.33
CA LYS A 7 -26.18 53.01 12.35
C LYS A 7 -26.74 51.61 12.59
N ILE A 8 -28.07 51.47 12.60
CA ILE A 8 -28.76 50.17 12.70
C ILE A 8 -28.46 49.33 11.46
N GLY A 9 -28.49 49.92 10.25
CA GLY A 9 -28.14 49.22 9.01
C GLY A 9 -26.72 48.66 9.02
N ILE A 10 -25.74 49.45 9.46
CA ILE A 10 -24.34 49.01 9.56
C ILE A 10 -24.18 47.88 10.58
N LEU A 11 -24.84 47.97 11.74
CA LEU A 11 -24.80 46.92 12.77
C LEU A 11 -25.44 45.61 12.30
N SER A 12 -26.52 45.71 11.52
CA SER A 12 -27.22 44.55 10.93
C SER A 12 -26.33 43.81 9.93
N ILE A 13 -25.59 44.55 9.10
CA ILE A 13 -24.65 43.98 8.11
C ILE A 13 -23.46 43.34 8.81
N ALA A 14 -22.92 43.97 9.86
CA ALA A 14 -21.84 43.41 10.67
C ALA A 14 -22.24 42.08 11.33
N LEU A 15 -23.47 41.99 11.84
CA LEU A 15 -23.99 40.77 12.46
C LEU A 15 -24.25 39.67 11.41
N ALA A 16 -24.74 40.01 10.22
CA ALA A 16 -24.94 39.07 9.12
C ALA A 16 -23.63 38.41 8.63
N MET A 17 -22.50 39.12 8.72
CA MET A 17 -21.18 38.56 8.36
C MET A 17 -20.63 37.57 9.41
N THR A 18 -21.16 37.57 10.64
CA THR A 18 -20.72 36.63 11.71
C THR A 18 -21.44 35.28 11.69
N VAL A 19 -22.55 35.16 10.96
CA VAL A 19 -23.34 33.90 10.88
C VAL A 19 -22.94 33.00 9.71
N THR A 20 -22.03 33.45 8.82
CA THR A 20 -21.50 32.61 7.76
C THR A 20 -20.27 31.85 8.26
N SER A 21 -20.40 30.54 8.45
CA SER A 21 -19.26 29.65 8.69
C SER A 21 -19.15 28.64 7.55
N CYS A 22 -17.93 28.24 7.18
CA CYS A 22 -17.74 27.17 6.21
C CYS A 22 -18.29 25.86 6.78
N ASN A 23 -19.04 25.11 5.97
CA ASN A 23 -19.54 23.80 6.38
C ASN A 23 -18.34 22.89 6.75
N LYS A 24 -18.38 22.28 7.93
CA LYS A 24 -17.34 21.37 8.43
C LYS A 24 -17.16 20.14 7.54
N GLU A 25 -18.16 19.75 6.76
CA GLU A 25 -18.04 18.66 5.77
C GLU A 25 -16.97 18.95 4.71
N PHE A 26 -16.70 20.22 4.36
CA PHE A 26 -15.64 20.56 3.42
C PHE A 26 -14.24 20.21 3.96
N LEU A 27 -14.07 20.18 5.28
CA LEU A 27 -12.81 19.82 5.93
C LEU A 27 -12.63 18.30 6.08
N ASN A 28 -13.69 17.52 5.89
CA ASN A 28 -13.68 16.06 6.01
C ASN A 28 -13.81 15.41 4.62
N ALA A 29 -12.91 15.77 3.70
CA ALA A 29 -12.86 15.11 2.40
C ALA A 29 -12.24 13.71 2.53
N VAL A 30 -13.01 12.68 2.17
CA VAL A 30 -12.46 11.33 2.02
C VAL A 30 -11.64 11.30 0.73
N PRO A 31 -10.40 10.79 0.73
CA PRO A 31 -9.62 10.71 -0.49
C PRO A 31 -10.31 9.80 -1.51
N GLU A 32 -10.57 10.30 -2.72
CA GLU A 32 -11.24 9.51 -3.77
C GLU A 32 -10.42 8.30 -4.24
N LEU A 33 -9.08 8.38 -4.07
CA LEU A 33 -8.14 7.33 -4.43
C LEU A 33 -7.94 6.31 -3.29
N ASP A 34 -8.47 6.57 -2.10
CA ASP A 34 -8.33 5.68 -0.96
C ASP A 34 -9.58 4.81 -0.83
N LEU A 35 -9.36 3.50 -0.78
CA LEU A 35 -10.42 2.53 -0.55
C LEU A 35 -10.45 2.23 0.93
N SER A 36 -11.47 2.73 1.62
CA SER A 36 -11.65 2.42 3.03
C SER A 36 -11.89 0.93 3.25
N ASP A 37 -11.37 0.39 4.34
CA ASP A 37 -11.58 -1.00 4.77
C ASP A 37 -13.07 -1.35 4.83
N ALA A 38 -13.92 -0.38 5.21
CA ALA A 38 -15.37 -0.53 5.29
C ALA A 38 -16.07 -0.75 3.93
N THR A 39 -15.42 -0.44 2.80
CA THR A 39 -16.05 -0.57 1.48
C THR A 39 -15.30 -1.45 0.51
N VAL A 40 -14.08 -1.87 0.86
CA VAL A 40 -13.18 -2.61 -0.04
C VAL A 40 -13.71 -4.02 -0.40
N PHE A 41 -14.63 -4.58 0.39
CA PHE A 41 -15.27 -5.88 0.12
C PHE A 41 -16.72 -5.79 -0.39
N ASN A 42 -17.28 -4.59 -0.60
CA ASN A 42 -18.71 -4.41 -0.88
C ASN A 42 -19.20 -4.93 -2.24
N THR A 43 -18.31 -5.16 -3.21
CA THR A 43 -18.70 -5.62 -4.55
C THR A 43 -17.80 -6.74 -5.04
N PRO A 44 -18.31 -7.68 -5.86
CA PRO A 44 -17.50 -8.75 -6.44
C PRO A 44 -16.28 -8.23 -7.22
N ALA A 45 -16.42 -7.10 -7.91
CA ALA A 45 -15.33 -6.49 -8.65
C ALA A 45 -14.20 -6.00 -7.72
N ARG A 46 -14.53 -5.44 -6.55
CA ARG A 46 -13.52 -5.01 -5.58
C ARG A 46 -12.82 -6.20 -4.93
N VAL A 47 -13.56 -7.24 -4.55
CA VAL A 47 -12.98 -8.50 -4.05
C VAL A 47 -12.02 -9.10 -5.07
N LEU A 48 -12.41 -9.16 -6.36
CA LEU A 48 -11.54 -9.63 -7.43
C LEU A 48 -10.28 -8.77 -7.57
N SER A 49 -10.40 -7.44 -7.46
CA SER A 49 -9.25 -6.53 -7.47
C SER A 49 -8.27 -6.83 -6.34
N GLN A 50 -8.76 -7.11 -5.12
CA GLN A 50 -7.93 -7.49 -3.99
C GLN A 50 -7.18 -8.80 -4.26
N VAL A 51 -7.88 -9.82 -4.78
CA VAL A 51 -7.27 -11.11 -5.16
C VAL A 51 -6.18 -10.92 -6.21
N ASN A 52 -6.41 -10.08 -7.22
CA ASN A 52 -5.39 -9.73 -8.21
C ASN A 52 -4.18 -9.06 -7.56
N GLY A 53 -4.40 -8.20 -6.57
CA GLY A 53 -3.34 -7.60 -5.75
C GLY A 53 -2.51 -8.63 -4.98
N LEU A 54 -3.15 -9.68 -4.42
CA LEU A 54 -2.45 -10.78 -3.74
C LEU A 54 -1.52 -11.51 -4.71
N TYR A 55 -2.02 -11.88 -5.90
CA TYR A 55 -1.20 -12.50 -6.93
C TYR A 55 -0.11 -11.56 -7.44
N GLY A 56 -0.36 -10.25 -7.50
CA GLY A 56 0.64 -9.24 -7.80
C GLY A 56 1.82 -9.28 -6.84
N SER A 57 1.55 -9.34 -5.52
CA SER A 57 2.63 -9.49 -4.52
C SER A 57 3.36 -10.84 -4.65
N ALA A 58 2.62 -11.92 -4.87
CA ALA A 58 3.19 -13.25 -5.00
C ALA A 58 4.15 -13.37 -6.19
N LYS A 59 3.81 -12.74 -7.32
CA LYS A 59 4.59 -12.70 -8.56
C LYS A 59 5.79 -11.75 -8.51
N SER A 60 6.06 -11.11 -7.38
CA SER A 60 7.26 -10.28 -7.21
C SER A 60 8.51 -11.06 -7.62
N GLY A 61 9.44 -10.39 -8.33
CA GLY A 61 10.74 -10.97 -8.68
C GLY A 61 11.57 -11.36 -7.45
N SER A 62 11.28 -10.74 -6.30
CA SER A 62 11.89 -11.12 -5.02
C SER A 62 11.27 -12.37 -4.39
N LEU A 63 10.18 -12.93 -4.94
CA LEU A 63 9.51 -14.14 -4.44
C LEU A 63 9.32 -15.15 -5.59
N PHE A 64 8.09 -15.53 -5.94
CA PHE A 64 7.81 -16.58 -6.92
C PHE A 64 8.07 -16.16 -8.38
N GLY A 65 8.14 -14.86 -8.65
CA GLY A 65 8.50 -14.35 -9.97
C GLY A 65 9.99 -14.45 -10.30
N GLY A 66 10.83 -14.93 -9.37
CA GLY A 66 12.26 -15.02 -9.60
C GLY A 66 13.01 -15.72 -8.48
N ARG A 67 13.44 -14.94 -7.47
CA ARG A 67 14.43 -15.36 -6.46
C ARG A 67 14.10 -16.68 -5.76
N TYR A 68 12.84 -16.95 -5.44
CA TYR A 68 12.46 -18.23 -4.83
C TYR A 68 12.88 -19.42 -5.70
N LEU A 69 12.55 -19.38 -6.99
CA LEU A 69 12.87 -20.47 -7.91
C LEU A 69 14.38 -20.54 -8.16
N ILE A 70 14.99 -19.40 -8.48
CA ILE A 70 16.41 -19.32 -8.86
C ILE A 70 17.31 -19.78 -7.71
N TYR A 71 17.11 -19.31 -6.48
CA TYR A 71 18.01 -19.60 -5.37
C TYR A 71 17.95 -21.05 -4.88
N ASN A 72 16.83 -21.74 -5.13
CA ASN A 72 16.71 -23.17 -4.86
C ASN A 72 17.36 -24.01 -5.97
N ASP A 73 17.39 -23.51 -7.21
CA ASP A 73 17.87 -24.26 -8.37
C ASP A 73 19.38 -24.11 -8.59
N ILE A 74 19.93 -22.89 -8.45
CA ILE A 74 21.37 -22.62 -8.69
C ILE A 74 22.29 -23.26 -7.64
N ARG A 75 21.73 -23.86 -6.59
CA ARG A 75 22.50 -24.65 -5.61
C ARG A 75 22.65 -26.11 -6.05
N GLY A 76 21.92 -26.53 -7.07
CA GLY A 76 22.09 -27.82 -7.72
C GLY A 76 23.33 -27.85 -8.62
N GLU A 77 23.53 -29.00 -9.27
CA GLU A 77 24.70 -29.26 -10.13
C GLU A 77 24.41 -28.99 -11.62
N ASP A 78 23.22 -28.50 -11.95
CA ASP A 78 22.77 -28.27 -13.34
C ASP A 78 23.33 -26.97 -13.96
N TRP A 79 23.94 -26.10 -13.15
CA TRP A 79 24.37 -24.77 -13.56
C TRP A 79 25.84 -24.51 -13.26
N VAL A 80 26.51 -23.76 -14.13
CA VAL A 80 27.85 -23.22 -13.89
C VAL A 80 27.78 -21.71 -13.80
N ASN A 81 28.17 -21.16 -12.66
CA ASN A 81 28.20 -19.71 -12.46
C ASN A 81 29.33 -19.06 -13.30
N ARG A 82 29.00 -17.98 -14.02
CA ARG A 82 29.94 -17.27 -14.92
C ARG A 82 30.49 -15.95 -14.37
N THR A 83 29.87 -15.37 -13.33
CA THR A 83 30.20 -14.02 -12.85
C THR A 83 30.03 -13.89 -11.34
N THR A 84 30.81 -13.02 -10.71
CA THR A 84 30.86 -12.91 -9.25
C THR A 84 29.83 -11.94 -8.65
N ASN A 85 28.67 -11.77 -9.29
CA ASN A 85 27.65 -10.82 -8.83
C ASN A 85 26.75 -11.44 -7.75
N SER A 86 26.93 -11.02 -6.49
CA SER A 86 26.15 -11.52 -5.36
C SER A 86 24.66 -11.21 -5.44
N VAL A 87 24.26 -10.08 -6.04
CA VAL A 87 22.83 -9.70 -6.16
C VAL A 87 22.07 -10.67 -7.07
N THR A 88 22.77 -11.37 -7.97
CA THR A 88 22.23 -12.41 -8.84
C THR A 88 22.46 -13.83 -8.30
N GLY A 89 22.73 -13.98 -7.00
CA GLY A 89 22.83 -15.27 -6.33
C GLY A 89 24.21 -15.94 -6.36
N TYR A 90 25.29 -15.20 -6.63
CA TYR A 90 26.65 -15.77 -6.64
C TYR A 90 27.02 -16.42 -5.31
N SER A 91 26.84 -15.73 -4.19
CA SER A 91 27.14 -16.34 -2.89
C SER A 91 26.16 -17.48 -2.55
N THR A 92 24.94 -17.47 -3.12
CA THR A 92 23.95 -18.53 -2.93
C THR A 92 24.42 -19.80 -3.63
N TYR A 93 24.87 -19.66 -4.88
CA TYR A 93 25.50 -20.71 -5.67
C TYR A 93 26.71 -21.31 -4.94
N GLN A 94 27.54 -20.47 -4.30
CA GLN A 94 28.69 -20.95 -3.52
C GLN A 94 28.34 -21.54 -2.16
N GLY A 95 27.09 -21.40 -1.69
CA GLY A 95 26.71 -21.79 -0.34
C GLY A 95 27.36 -20.95 0.78
N ASN A 96 27.86 -19.75 0.47
CA ASN A 96 28.58 -18.87 1.41
C ASN A 96 27.82 -17.55 1.62
N GLN A 97 26.58 -17.65 2.08
CA GLN A 97 25.71 -16.49 2.34
C GLN A 97 26.07 -15.79 3.64
N ASP A 98 25.99 -14.47 3.63
CA ASP A 98 26.21 -13.61 4.80
C ASP A 98 24.88 -12.99 5.26
N PRO A 99 24.67 -12.76 6.57
CA PRO A 99 23.48 -12.07 7.06
C PRO A 99 23.22 -10.67 6.45
N SER A 100 24.25 -10.02 5.90
CA SER A 100 24.15 -8.74 5.18
C SER A 100 23.68 -8.86 3.72
N ASP A 101 23.46 -10.07 3.20
CA ASP A 101 22.97 -10.31 1.84
C ASP A 101 21.54 -9.75 1.65
N SER A 102 21.47 -8.52 1.17
CA SER A 102 20.23 -7.74 1.05
C SER A 102 19.17 -8.38 0.14
N TYR A 103 19.58 -9.20 -0.83
CA TYR A 103 18.66 -9.89 -1.73
C TYR A 103 17.93 -11.06 -1.05
N LEU A 104 18.57 -11.73 -0.07
CA LEU A 104 17.92 -12.73 0.79
C LEU A 104 16.96 -12.04 1.77
N ALA A 105 17.40 -10.95 2.40
CA ALA A 105 16.54 -10.15 3.27
C ALA A 105 15.28 -9.67 2.53
N SER A 106 15.45 -9.18 1.28
CA SER A 106 14.32 -8.77 0.44
C SER A 106 13.41 -9.94 0.07
N PHE A 107 13.94 -11.14 -0.20
CA PHE A 107 13.11 -12.34 -0.42
C PHE A 107 12.23 -12.63 0.80
N TRP A 108 12.82 -12.61 1.99
CA TRP A 108 12.10 -12.83 3.25
C TRP A 108 11.00 -11.80 3.48
N VAL A 109 11.34 -10.50 3.38
CA VAL A 109 10.39 -9.40 3.60
C VAL A 109 9.21 -9.48 2.62
N VAL A 110 9.46 -9.75 1.34
CA VAL A 110 8.39 -9.87 0.34
C VAL A 110 7.54 -11.12 0.59
N GLY A 111 8.14 -12.23 1.01
CA GLY A 111 7.41 -13.44 1.40
C GLY A 111 6.43 -13.18 2.54
N TYR A 112 6.91 -12.61 3.65
CA TYR A 112 6.06 -12.28 4.79
C TYR A 112 5.05 -11.18 4.50
N SER A 113 5.39 -10.19 3.67
CA SER A 113 4.42 -9.18 3.21
C SER A 113 3.29 -9.82 2.39
N THR A 114 3.61 -10.79 1.54
CA THR A 114 2.62 -11.54 0.75
C THR A 114 1.70 -12.37 1.65
N ILE A 115 2.27 -13.05 2.65
CA ILE A 115 1.48 -13.79 3.66
C ILE A 115 0.56 -12.84 4.43
N ASN A 116 1.09 -11.70 4.90
CA ASN A 116 0.30 -10.72 5.64
C ASN A 116 -0.85 -10.15 4.80
N ARG A 117 -0.62 -9.87 3.51
CA ARG A 117 -1.69 -9.43 2.59
C ARG A 117 -2.80 -10.48 2.47
N ALA A 118 -2.44 -11.76 2.38
CA ALA A 118 -3.42 -12.85 2.33
C ALA A 118 -4.21 -12.93 3.65
N ASN A 119 -3.55 -12.81 4.80
CA ASN A 119 -4.23 -12.81 6.11
C ASN A 119 -5.23 -11.66 6.22
N LEU A 120 -4.82 -10.43 5.88
CA LEU A 120 -5.72 -9.27 5.88
C LEU A 120 -6.90 -9.42 4.93
N PHE A 121 -6.68 -10.04 3.76
CA PHE A 121 -7.77 -10.34 2.83
C PHE A 121 -8.77 -11.33 3.44
N LEU A 122 -8.30 -12.38 4.09
CA LEU A 122 -9.15 -13.39 4.73
C LEU A 122 -9.92 -12.81 5.92
N GLU A 123 -9.26 -11.99 6.75
CA GLU A 123 -9.89 -11.28 7.87
C GLU A 123 -10.97 -10.32 7.38
N GLY A 124 -10.67 -9.50 6.36
CA GLY A 124 -11.62 -8.54 5.82
C GLY A 124 -12.81 -9.18 5.07
N LEU A 125 -12.63 -10.38 4.51
CA LEU A 125 -13.72 -11.13 3.89
C LEU A 125 -14.66 -11.78 4.92
N ALA A 126 -14.16 -12.09 6.11
CA ALA A 126 -14.92 -12.72 7.19
C ALA A 126 -15.64 -11.72 8.12
N ALA A 127 -15.29 -10.44 8.04
CA ALA A 127 -15.89 -9.34 8.79
C ALA A 127 -17.26 -8.95 8.24
#